data_AF-A0A7C6X9R6-F1
#
_entry.id   AF-A0A7C6X9R6-F1
#
_cell.length_a   1.000
_cell.length_b   1.000
_cell.length_c   1.000
_cell.angle_alpha   90.00
_cell.angle_beta   90.00
_cell.angle_gamma   90.00
#
_symmetry.space_group_name_H-M   'P 1'
#
loop_
_entity.id
_entity.type
_entity.pdbx_description
1 polymer ?
#
loop_
_entity_poly.entity_id
_entity_poly.type
_entity_poly.pdbx_seq_one_letter_code
_entity_poly.pdbx_strand_id
1 'polypeptide(L)'
;MDDYWADFRGRLKAAAARIREACPEVKVLVYYDSQRDTSEGGHERFKDSWLTNRKGEQLSTEWSGVYSLTYSVVATLQNSYGKAMLAAADRYLDEMEIDGLYWDEMECVGYGAPLLTYNIPDGHSCILDPKSYTIEREVGVTTLLGEGHRLAVIDRVRKRGGFLMGNGPACTWAILATGMQRMVEIQHNDHWCFEGLLGTPLGYASARTDFGNVTRALRFGFLLVGTRYDYTHEISRYLFPFTPIELHHGYLLGKERIITLHPGAYGWPGERCLVQVRHFNRDGKLTDTDYPTTVAKEARTAIQPGEEEVVVLERLPVTLDPRGGGAEVSQVRYSAEGLALSVTAPRGATLRIATGAFEIRPGARYSVRIGSQPARTVTPEKGILTVVIPAGAATPVTVSPAGAPVPG
;
A
#
# COMPACT_ATOMS: atom_id res chain seq x y z
N MET A 1 0.51 25.31 20.34
CA MET A 1 1.75 24.53 20.57
C MET A 1 2.75 25.41 21.28
N ASP A 2 3.44 24.83 22.25
CA ASP A 2 4.46 25.47 23.06
C ASP A 2 5.74 25.73 22.25
N ASP A 3 6.42 26.84 22.52
CA ASP A 3 7.76 27.15 22.00
C ASP A 3 8.79 26.10 22.45
N TYR A 4 8.49 25.39 23.54
CA TYR A 4 9.22 24.21 23.99
C TYR A 4 9.57 23.22 22.85
N TRP A 5 8.67 23.02 21.88
CA TRP A 5 8.89 22.07 20.78
C TRP A 5 9.57 22.67 19.54
N ALA A 6 9.92 23.97 19.53
CA ALA A 6 10.44 24.64 18.35
C ALA A 6 11.73 23.99 17.80
N ASP A 7 12.66 23.60 18.66
CA ASP A 7 13.89 22.88 18.27
C ASP A 7 13.56 21.57 17.54
N PHE A 8 12.63 20.78 18.09
CA PHE A 8 12.25 19.50 17.49
C PHE A 8 11.64 19.71 16.09
N ARG A 9 10.77 20.72 15.92
CA ARG A 9 10.23 21.07 14.60
C ARG A 9 11.32 21.50 13.62
N GLY A 10 12.31 22.27 14.07
CA GLY A 10 13.48 22.64 13.28
C GLY A 10 14.31 21.43 12.82
N ARG A 11 14.49 20.43 13.70
CA ARG A 11 15.17 19.17 13.35
C ARG A 11 14.38 18.35 12.33
N LEU A 12 13.06 18.29 12.45
CA LEU A 12 12.20 17.62 11.45
C LEU A 12 12.28 18.30 10.09
N LYS A 13 12.26 19.64 10.04
CA LYS A 13 12.46 20.41 8.81
C LYS A 13 13.80 20.09 8.15
N ALA A 14 14.89 20.11 8.92
CA ALA A 14 16.22 19.79 8.41
C ALA A 14 16.32 18.35 7.89
N ALA A 15 15.67 17.39 8.56
CA ALA A 15 15.59 16.01 8.10
C ALA A 15 14.80 15.89 6.77
N ALA A 16 13.65 16.56 6.67
CA ALA A 16 12.84 16.57 5.46
C ALA A 16 13.63 17.14 4.25
N ALA A 17 14.36 18.23 4.45
CA ALA A 17 15.20 18.82 3.41
C ALA A 17 16.28 17.85 2.91
N ARG A 18 16.95 17.12 3.81
CA ARG A 18 17.98 16.12 3.44
C ARG A 18 17.40 14.95 2.66
N ILE A 19 16.20 14.47 3.05
CA ILE A 19 15.53 13.40 2.31
C ILE A 19 15.16 13.88 0.90
N ARG A 20 14.61 15.08 0.77
CA ARG A 20 14.23 15.67 -0.52
C ARG A 20 15.43 15.90 -1.44
N GLU A 21 16.58 16.28 -0.88
CA GLU A 21 17.84 16.39 -1.63
C GLU A 21 18.33 15.03 -2.14
N ALA A 22 18.24 13.99 -1.31
CA ALA A 22 18.72 12.65 -1.66
C ALA A 22 17.78 11.86 -2.58
N CYS A 23 16.45 12.03 -2.41
CA CYS A 23 15.42 11.25 -3.07
C CYS A 23 14.15 12.13 -3.23
N PRO A 24 14.13 13.02 -4.24
CA PRO A 24 13.08 14.03 -4.41
C PRO A 24 11.67 13.45 -4.65
N GLU A 25 11.58 12.18 -5.07
CA GLU A 25 10.32 11.46 -5.24
C GLU A 25 9.70 10.94 -3.93
N VAL A 26 10.46 10.89 -2.83
CA VAL A 26 9.96 10.42 -1.52
C VAL A 26 9.33 11.57 -0.75
N LYS A 27 8.10 11.35 -0.29
CA LYS A 27 7.36 12.29 0.56
C LYS A 27 7.70 12.06 2.03
N VAL A 28 7.87 13.15 2.77
CA VAL A 28 8.10 13.16 4.21
C VAL A 28 6.82 13.57 4.92
N LEU A 29 6.25 12.65 5.70
CA LEU A 29 5.06 12.87 6.51
C LEU A 29 5.45 12.95 7.99
N VAL A 30 4.88 13.90 8.72
CA VAL A 30 5.09 14.02 10.16
C VAL A 30 3.91 13.42 10.92
N TYR A 31 4.22 12.72 12.00
CA TYR A 31 3.25 12.11 12.90
C TYR A 31 2.30 13.15 13.50
N TYR A 32 1.02 12.82 13.52
CA TYR A 32 -0.06 13.62 14.07
C TYR A 32 -1.04 12.70 14.81
N ASP A 33 -1.42 13.07 16.03
CA ASP A 33 -2.42 12.37 16.83
C ASP A 33 -3.26 13.44 17.55
N SER A 34 -4.57 13.25 17.58
CA SER A 34 -5.52 14.15 18.24
C SER A 34 -6.43 13.43 19.24
N GLN A 35 -5.98 12.31 19.80
CA GLN A 35 -6.66 11.58 20.87
C GLN A 35 -5.98 11.72 22.22
N ARG A 36 -4.72 12.13 22.22
CA ARG A 36 -3.88 12.11 23.42
C ARG A 36 -3.26 13.47 23.63
N ASP A 37 -3.30 13.91 24.87
CA ASP A 37 -2.61 15.11 25.31
C ASP A 37 -1.58 14.77 26.39
N THR A 38 -0.37 15.28 26.20
CA THR A 38 0.75 15.21 27.14
C THR A 38 1.26 16.59 27.51
N SER A 39 0.59 17.65 27.04
CA SER A 39 1.03 19.01 27.30
C SER A 39 0.91 19.38 28.77
N GLU A 40 1.89 20.13 29.27
CA GLU A 40 1.85 20.65 30.62
C GLU A 40 0.60 21.51 30.84
N GLY A 41 -0.13 21.26 31.93
CA GLY A 41 -1.40 21.90 32.26
C GLY A 41 -2.55 21.57 31.30
N GLY A 42 -2.34 20.68 30.33
CA GLY A 42 -3.33 20.33 29.31
C GLY A 42 -4.57 19.66 29.88
N HIS A 43 -4.42 18.84 30.92
CA HIS A 43 -5.53 18.24 31.67
C HIS A 43 -6.59 19.27 32.08
N GLU A 44 -6.18 20.39 32.68
CA GLU A 44 -7.11 21.45 33.11
C GLU A 44 -7.57 22.32 31.93
N ARG A 45 -6.66 22.64 31.01
CA ARG A 45 -6.94 23.51 29.86
C ARG A 45 -7.96 22.91 28.90
N PHE A 46 -7.98 21.59 28.77
CA PHE A 46 -8.78 20.85 27.79
C PHE A 46 -9.92 20.03 28.42
N LYS A 47 -10.47 20.53 29.54
CA LYS A 47 -11.54 19.85 30.29
C LYS A 47 -12.82 19.60 29.50
N ASP A 48 -13.15 20.50 28.58
CA ASP A 48 -14.27 20.35 27.63
C ASP A 48 -14.01 19.31 26.52
N SER A 49 -12.82 18.71 26.49
CA SER A 49 -12.41 17.69 25.54
C SER A 49 -12.18 16.32 26.17
N TRP A 50 -12.36 16.17 27.48
CA TRP A 50 -12.07 14.91 28.17
C TRP A 50 -12.89 13.73 27.60
N LEU A 51 -12.18 12.63 27.32
CA LEU A 51 -12.76 11.31 27.21
C LEU A 51 -12.93 10.75 28.63
N THR A 52 -14.17 10.53 29.09
CA THR A 52 -14.42 10.11 30.47
C THR A 52 -15.10 8.76 30.60
N ASN A 53 -14.87 8.07 31.71
CA ASN A 53 -15.64 6.89 32.11
C ASN A 53 -17.03 7.29 32.67
N ARG A 54 -17.85 6.29 33.04
CA ARG A 54 -19.21 6.50 33.58
C ARG A 54 -19.26 7.39 34.84
N LYS A 55 -18.17 7.42 35.64
CA LYS A 55 -18.04 8.26 36.84
C LYS A 55 -17.65 9.71 36.52
N GLY A 56 -17.35 10.02 35.25
CA GLY A 56 -16.88 11.34 34.83
C GLY A 56 -15.37 11.55 35.01
N GLU A 57 -14.63 10.51 35.37
CA GLU A 57 -13.16 10.59 35.49
C GLU A 57 -12.55 10.52 34.09
N GLN A 58 -11.56 11.38 33.80
CA GLN A 58 -10.86 11.34 32.53
C GLN A 58 -10.06 10.04 32.38
N LEU A 59 -10.14 9.44 31.21
CA LEU A 59 -9.29 8.31 30.85
C LEU A 59 -7.86 8.79 30.60
N SER A 60 -6.91 7.97 31.00
CA SER A 60 -5.49 8.19 30.74
C SER A 60 -4.80 6.88 30.42
N THR A 61 -3.65 6.97 29.79
CA THR A 61 -2.84 5.80 29.47
C THR A 61 -1.41 6.00 29.94
N GLU A 62 -0.91 4.99 30.66
CA GLU A 62 0.43 4.92 31.21
C GLU A 62 1.11 3.69 30.60
N TRP A 63 2.37 3.85 30.19
CA TRP A 63 3.13 2.84 29.48
C TRP A 63 4.25 2.27 30.33
N SER A 64 3.93 1.87 31.56
CA SER A 64 4.86 1.30 32.54
C SER A 64 6.11 2.15 32.73
N GLY A 65 5.95 3.47 32.76
CA GLY A 65 7.02 4.46 32.91
C GLY A 65 7.89 4.68 31.66
N VAL A 66 7.64 4.00 30.55
CA VAL A 66 8.43 4.17 29.30
C VAL A 66 8.15 5.52 28.64
N TYR A 67 6.91 6.00 28.76
CA TYR A 67 6.45 7.26 28.19
C TYR A 67 5.67 8.07 29.22
N SER A 68 5.53 9.38 28.96
CA SER A 68 4.71 10.27 29.78
C SER A 68 3.27 9.78 29.87
N LEU A 69 2.62 10.02 31.01
CA LEU A 69 1.18 9.83 31.17
C LEU A 69 0.45 10.63 30.06
N THR A 70 -0.41 9.96 29.31
CA THR A 70 -1.20 10.57 28.23
C THR A 70 -2.66 10.68 28.67
N TYR A 71 -3.23 11.87 28.59
CA TYR A 71 -4.64 12.11 28.88
C TYR A 71 -5.48 11.94 27.62
N SER A 72 -6.53 11.13 27.71
CA SER A 72 -7.39 10.85 26.56
C SER A 72 -8.41 11.97 26.36
N VAL A 73 -8.52 12.41 25.12
CA VAL A 73 -9.37 13.53 24.69
C VAL A 73 -10.11 13.19 23.41
N VAL A 74 -11.19 13.90 23.16
CA VAL A 74 -11.95 13.84 21.90
C VAL A 74 -11.86 15.20 21.24
N ALA A 75 -11.17 15.30 20.11
CA ALA A 75 -11.09 16.55 19.36
C ALA A 75 -12.40 16.81 18.59
N THR A 76 -13.02 17.97 18.79
CA THR A 76 -14.17 18.44 18.00
C THR A 76 -13.91 19.84 17.47
N LEU A 77 -14.74 20.33 16.54
CA LEU A 77 -14.58 21.72 16.05
C LEU A 77 -14.93 22.76 17.13
N GLN A 78 -15.72 22.37 18.12
CA GLN A 78 -16.29 23.26 19.12
C GLN A 78 -15.39 23.37 20.35
N ASN A 79 -14.72 22.30 20.74
CA ASN A 79 -13.96 22.24 21.98
C ASN A 79 -12.54 22.79 21.87
N SER A 80 -11.96 23.09 23.03
CA SER A 80 -10.68 23.79 23.12
C SER A 80 -9.51 22.97 22.57
N TYR A 81 -9.48 21.65 22.79
CA TYR A 81 -8.43 20.78 22.26
C TYR A 81 -8.49 20.64 20.74
N GLY A 82 -9.67 20.41 20.16
CA GLY A 82 -9.78 20.27 18.70
C GLY A 82 -9.41 21.56 17.96
N LYS A 83 -9.75 22.74 18.50
CA LYS A 83 -9.24 24.02 17.98
C LYS A 83 -7.72 24.12 18.05
N ALA A 84 -7.11 23.69 19.15
CA ALA A 84 -5.66 23.69 19.30
C ALA A 84 -4.98 22.73 18.32
N MET A 85 -5.58 21.56 18.07
CA MET A 85 -5.05 20.54 17.15
C MET A 85 -5.19 20.95 15.68
N LEU A 86 -6.28 21.64 15.31
CA LEU A 86 -6.38 22.27 13.98
C LEU A 86 -5.24 23.27 13.73
N ALA A 87 -4.96 24.13 14.73
CA ALA A 87 -3.84 25.07 14.65
C ALA A 87 -2.49 24.35 14.62
N ALA A 88 -2.35 23.20 15.29
CA ALA A 88 -1.14 22.38 15.23
C ALA A 88 -0.92 21.82 13.82
N ALA A 89 -1.96 21.30 13.16
CA ALA A 89 -1.89 20.81 11.78
C ALA A 89 -1.46 21.92 10.80
N ASP A 90 -2.02 23.12 10.95
CA ASP A 90 -1.63 24.30 10.17
C ASP A 90 -0.13 24.61 10.36
N ARG A 91 0.33 24.69 11.62
CA ARG A 91 1.74 25.00 11.93
C ARG A 91 2.72 23.91 11.49
N TYR A 92 2.35 22.63 11.52
CA TYR A 92 3.21 21.57 11.01
C TYR A 92 3.52 21.76 9.52
N LEU A 93 2.50 22.07 8.73
CA LEU A 93 2.66 22.31 7.30
C LEU A 93 3.44 23.60 7.02
N ASP A 94 3.13 24.68 7.75
CA ASP A 94 3.71 26.00 7.50
C ASP A 94 5.16 26.12 8.03
N GLU A 95 5.49 25.54 9.20
CA GLU A 95 6.81 25.70 9.83
C GLU A 95 7.82 24.62 9.40
N MET A 96 7.39 23.38 9.16
CA MET A 96 8.31 22.25 8.93
C MET A 96 8.62 22.01 7.45
N GLU A 97 7.89 22.62 6.51
CA GLU A 97 8.04 22.41 5.05
C GLU A 97 7.98 20.94 4.62
N ILE A 98 7.15 20.17 5.33
CA ILE A 98 6.89 18.75 5.12
C ILE A 98 5.86 18.53 4.01
N ASP A 99 5.81 17.33 3.45
CA ASP A 99 4.90 17.01 2.35
C ASP A 99 3.51 16.61 2.83
N GLY A 100 3.31 16.44 4.13
CA GLY A 100 2.05 15.98 4.68
C GLY A 100 2.09 15.45 6.11
N LEU A 101 1.00 14.81 6.53
CA LEU A 101 0.86 14.23 7.86
C LEU A 101 0.60 12.71 7.79
N TYR A 102 1.18 11.98 8.73
CA TYR A 102 0.76 10.63 9.08
C TYR A 102 -0.08 10.73 10.35
N TRP A 103 -1.37 10.41 10.25
CA TRP A 103 -2.32 10.52 11.34
C TRP A 103 -2.51 9.17 12.02
N ASP A 104 -2.02 9.06 13.24
CA ASP A 104 -2.18 7.89 14.08
C ASP A 104 -3.48 7.92 14.89
N GLU A 105 -3.94 6.73 15.23
CA GLU A 105 -5.23 6.39 15.81
C GLU A 105 -6.39 7.26 15.23
N MET A 106 -6.43 7.51 13.92
CA MET A 106 -7.27 8.59 13.35
C MET A 106 -8.76 8.51 13.72
N GLU A 107 -9.35 7.32 13.86
CA GLU A 107 -10.79 7.19 14.16
C GLU A 107 -11.18 7.30 15.63
N CYS A 108 -10.24 7.39 16.58
CA CYS A 108 -10.60 7.34 17.99
C CYS A 108 -11.27 6.04 18.44
N VAL A 109 -10.81 4.92 17.89
CA VAL A 109 -11.42 3.60 18.09
C VAL A 109 -10.85 2.83 19.28
N GLY A 110 -11.73 2.14 20.00
CA GLY A 110 -11.36 1.06 20.89
C GLY A 110 -11.24 -0.23 20.09
N TYR A 111 -10.24 -1.07 20.39
CA TYR A 111 -10.08 -2.36 19.74
C TYR A 111 -11.22 -3.31 20.15
N GLY A 112 -12.18 -3.54 19.25
CA GLY A 112 -13.29 -4.47 19.44
C GLY A 112 -14.57 -3.87 20.05
N ALA A 113 -14.60 -2.57 20.35
CA ALA A 113 -15.79 -1.87 20.82
C ALA A 113 -15.70 -0.36 20.53
N PRO A 114 -16.82 0.36 20.33
CA PRO A 114 -16.79 1.81 20.21
C PRO A 114 -16.22 2.43 21.49
N LEU A 115 -15.34 3.41 21.32
CA LEU A 115 -14.83 4.19 22.45
C LEU A 115 -15.89 5.24 22.81
N LEU A 116 -16.28 5.26 24.08
CA LEU A 116 -17.36 6.11 24.59
C LEU A 116 -16.81 7.18 25.53
N THR A 117 -17.38 8.38 25.45
CA THR A 117 -17.26 9.40 26.49
C THR A 117 -18.61 9.61 27.17
N TYR A 118 -18.57 9.81 28.48
CA TYR A 118 -19.73 10.20 29.28
C TYR A 118 -19.78 11.72 29.55
N ASN A 119 -18.80 12.47 29.01
CA ASN A 119 -18.67 13.92 29.17
C ASN A 119 -19.45 14.72 28.11
N ILE A 120 -19.52 14.21 26.88
CA ILE A 120 -20.08 14.92 25.72
C ILE A 120 -21.07 13.97 25.03
N PRO A 121 -22.38 14.27 24.99
CA PRO A 121 -23.32 13.49 24.19
C PRO A 121 -23.11 13.78 22.70
N ASP A 122 -23.22 12.75 21.85
CA ASP A 122 -23.14 12.91 20.38
C ASP A 122 -24.50 13.17 19.72
N GLY A 123 -25.60 13.11 20.50
CA GLY A 123 -26.97 13.27 20.02
C GLY A 123 -27.56 12.04 19.31
N HIS A 124 -26.83 10.93 19.28
CA HIS A 124 -27.17 9.70 18.55
C HIS A 124 -27.01 8.43 19.39
N SER A 125 -26.26 8.49 20.48
CA SER A 125 -25.85 7.35 21.27
C SER A 125 -26.33 7.44 22.72
N CYS A 126 -26.79 6.32 23.25
CA CYS A 126 -27.22 6.21 24.63
C CYS A 126 -26.90 4.84 25.22
N ILE A 127 -26.85 4.77 26.54
CA ILE A 127 -26.86 3.54 27.31
C ILE A 127 -28.32 3.26 27.69
N LEU A 128 -28.78 2.05 27.41
CA LEU A 128 -30.11 1.58 27.80
C LEU A 128 -30.03 0.86 29.14
N ASP A 129 -31.04 1.04 29.99
CA ASP A 129 -31.25 0.17 31.14
C ASP A 129 -31.63 -1.24 30.63
N PRO A 130 -30.87 -2.30 30.98
CA PRO A 130 -31.05 -3.62 30.38
C PRO A 130 -32.34 -4.34 30.81
N LYS A 131 -33.08 -3.81 31.80
CA LYS A 131 -34.33 -4.41 32.28
C LYS A 131 -35.55 -3.76 31.63
N SER A 132 -35.56 -2.44 31.57
CA SER A 132 -36.68 -1.63 31.09
C SER A 132 -36.54 -1.21 29.63
N TYR A 133 -35.34 -1.33 29.05
CA TYR A 133 -35.00 -0.83 27.71
C TYR A 133 -35.28 0.67 27.52
N THR A 134 -35.26 1.43 28.62
CA THR A 134 -35.35 2.89 28.60
C THR A 134 -33.96 3.52 28.54
N ILE A 135 -33.88 4.77 28.07
CA ILE A 135 -32.62 5.52 28.04
C ILE A 135 -32.18 5.81 29.48
N GLU A 136 -31.03 5.26 29.87
CA GLU A 136 -30.40 5.56 31.15
C GLU A 136 -29.59 6.86 31.05
N ARG A 137 -28.82 7.00 29.97
CA ARG A 137 -27.91 8.13 29.79
C ARG A 137 -27.49 8.31 28.32
N GLU A 138 -27.44 9.54 27.85
CA GLU A 138 -26.81 9.90 26.58
C GLU A 138 -25.28 9.86 26.72
N VAL A 139 -24.61 9.35 25.70
CA VAL A 139 -23.14 9.24 25.63
C VAL A 139 -22.65 9.73 24.27
N GLY A 140 -21.35 9.94 24.14
CA GLY A 140 -20.73 10.24 22.86
C GLY A 140 -19.87 9.08 22.40
N VAL A 141 -20.11 8.61 21.18
CA VAL A 141 -19.14 7.77 20.47
C VAL A 141 -18.09 8.68 19.86
N THR A 142 -16.82 8.47 20.21
CA THR A 142 -15.70 9.33 19.81
C THR A 142 -15.55 9.46 18.29
N THR A 143 -15.85 8.40 17.53
CA THR A 143 -15.84 8.41 16.06
C THR A 143 -16.88 9.40 15.52
N LEU A 144 -18.07 9.47 16.10
CA LEU A 144 -19.09 10.42 15.64
C LEU A 144 -18.77 11.86 16.06
N LEU A 145 -18.38 12.05 17.34
CA LEU A 145 -18.00 13.36 17.86
C LEU A 145 -16.85 14.02 17.09
N GLY A 146 -15.84 13.22 16.72
CA GLY A 146 -14.62 13.70 16.09
C GLY A 146 -14.71 13.91 14.57
N GLU A 147 -15.79 13.48 13.91
CA GLU A 147 -15.89 13.47 12.44
C GLU A 147 -15.62 14.86 11.84
N GLY A 148 -16.27 15.89 12.35
CA GLY A 148 -16.12 17.26 11.85
C GLY A 148 -14.68 17.79 11.97
N HIS A 149 -13.99 17.46 13.06
CA HIS A 149 -12.58 17.82 13.24
C HIS A 149 -11.70 17.12 12.20
N ARG A 150 -11.91 15.82 11.98
CA ARG A 150 -11.15 15.04 11.00
C ARG A 150 -11.34 15.52 9.58
N LEU A 151 -12.58 15.77 9.16
CA LEU A 151 -12.88 16.37 7.86
C LEU A 151 -12.16 17.72 7.69
N ALA A 152 -12.11 18.54 8.75
CA ALA A 152 -11.48 19.84 8.71
C ALA A 152 -9.94 19.78 8.67
N VAL A 153 -9.30 18.76 9.25
CA VAL A 153 -7.85 18.51 9.08
C VAL A 153 -7.56 18.01 7.66
N ILE A 154 -8.34 17.05 7.16
CA ILE A 154 -8.19 16.52 5.79
C ILE A 154 -8.27 17.66 4.76
N ASP A 155 -9.27 18.52 4.88
CA ASP A 155 -9.47 19.68 4.02
C ASP A 155 -8.29 20.67 4.08
N ARG A 156 -7.81 21.00 5.29
CA ARG A 156 -6.65 21.89 5.49
C ARG A 156 -5.37 21.37 4.83
N VAL A 157 -5.07 20.08 5.01
CA VAL A 157 -3.87 19.45 4.45
C VAL A 157 -3.95 19.47 2.92
N ARG A 158 -5.09 19.06 2.36
CA ARG A 158 -5.31 19.03 0.91
C ARG A 158 -5.28 20.42 0.26
N LYS A 159 -5.87 21.43 0.89
CA LYS A 159 -5.83 22.83 0.39
C LYS A 159 -4.43 23.38 0.25
N ARG A 160 -3.47 22.88 1.05
CA ARG A 160 -2.04 23.23 0.96
C ARG A 160 -1.25 22.32 0.02
N GLY A 161 -1.92 21.42 -0.72
CA GLY A 161 -1.27 20.43 -1.57
C GLY A 161 -0.57 19.30 -0.81
N GLY A 162 -0.79 19.21 0.51
CA GLY A 162 -0.20 18.19 1.35
C GLY A 162 -0.83 16.82 1.17
N PHE A 163 -0.07 15.78 1.51
CA PHE A 163 -0.53 14.41 1.59
C PHE A 163 -1.00 14.07 3.01
N LEU A 164 -2.02 13.24 3.15
CA LEU A 164 -2.49 12.77 4.45
C LEU A 164 -2.69 11.28 4.37
N MET A 165 -2.10 10.56 5.32
CA MET A 165 -2.28 9.12 5.49
C MET A 165 -2.74 8.86 6.92
N GLY A 166 -3.89 8.20 7.09
CA GLY A 166 -4.37 7.80 8.41
C GLY A 166 -4.28 6.29 8.63
N ASN A 167 -4.14 5.84 9.87
CA ASN A 167 -4.32 4.43 10.22
C ASN A 167 -5.78 4.06 10.53
N GLY A 168 -6.09 2.76 10.45
CA GLY A 168 -7.42 2.21 10.75
C GLY A 168 -8.44 2.33 9.61
N PRO A 169 -9.59 1.63 9.70
CA PRO A 169 -10.69 1.74 8.75
C PRO A 169 -11.36 3.12 8.83
N ALA A 170 -12.12 3.52 7.82
CA ALA A 170 -12.99 4.70 7.93
C ALA A 170 -14.28 4.31 8.67
N CYS A 171 -14.59 4.97 9.79
CA CYS A 171 -15.78 4.63 10.58
C CYS A 171 -17.06 5.36 10.16
N THR A 172 -16.97 6.30 9.21
CA THR A 172 -18.14 7.03 8.70
C THR A 172 -18.09 7.19 7.18
N TRP A 173 -19.28 7.33 6.57
CA TRP A 173 -19.40 7.57 5.13
C TRP A 173 -18.74 8.86 4.70
N ALA A 174 -18.80 9.93 5.50
CA ALA A 174 -18.19 11.21 5.15
C ALA A 174 -16.66 11.10 5.08
N ILE A 175 -16.04 10.39 6.03
CA ILE A 175 -14.59 10.12 6.01
C ILE A 175 -14.22 9.21 4.84
N LEU A 176 -14.98 8.13 4.59
CA LEU A 176 -14.73 7.23 3.46
C LEU A 176 -14.81 7.98 2.12
N ALA A 177 -15.82 8.85 1.96
CA ALA A 177 -16.02 9.65 0.76
C ALA A 177 -14.88 10.64 0.48
N THR A 178 -14.04 10.96 1.47
CA THR A 178 -12.85 11.78 1.21
C THR A 178 -11.85 11.07 0.30
N GLY A 179 -11.81 9.74 0.25
CA GLY A 179 -10.81 8.97 -0.50
C GLY A 179 -9.38 9.25 -0.04
N MET A 180 -9.19 9.67 1.21
CA MET A 180 -7.86 9.85 1.80
C MET A 180 -7.15 8.50 1.91
N GLN A 181 -5.83 8.46 1.67
CA GLN A 181 -5.07 7.23 1.80
C GLN A 181 -5.10 6.74 3.25
N ARG A 182 -5.33 5.44 3.43
CA ARG A 182 -5.28 4.80 4.74
C ARG A 182 -4.41 3.56 4.74
N MET A 183 -3.99 3.17 5.93
CA MET A 183 -3.36 1.88 6.23
C MET A 183 -4.11 1.24 7.40
N VAL A 184 -4.69 0.07 7.21
CA VAL A 184 -5.43 -0.63 8.26
C VAL A 184 -4.46 -1.35 9.17
N GLU A 185 -4.63 -1.21 10.48
CA GLU A 185 -3.79 -1.87 11.47
C GLU A 185 -4.19 -3.32 11.73
N ILE A 186 -3.99 -4.13 10.69
CA ILE A 186 -4.34 -5.54 10.69
C ILE A 186 -3.54 -6.34 11.73
N GLN A 187 -2.51 -5.79 12.36
CA GLN A 187 -1.81 -6.47 13.47
C GLN A 187 -2.70 -6.67 14.69
N HIS A 188 -3.72 -5.82 14.90
CA HIS A 188 -4.53 -5.87 16.12
C HIS A 188 -5.61 -6.94 16.04
N ASN A 189 -6.27 -7.08 14.89
CA ASN A 189 -7.30 -8.09 14.67
C ASN A 189 -7.58 -8.27 13.16
N ASP A 190 -8.21 -9.40 12.81
CA ASP A 190 -8.68 -9.67 11.44
C ASP A 190 -9.95 -8.87 11.08
N HIS A 191 -10.72 -8.42 12.08
CA HIS A 191 -12.01 -7.77 11.85
C HIS A 191 -11.87 -6.47 11.05
N TRP A 192 -10.84 -5.68 11.36
CA TRP A 192 -10.54 -4.42 10.69
C TRP A 192 -10.19 -4.59 9.21
N CYS A 193 -9.77 -5.78 8.79
CA CYS A 193 -9.63 -6.07 7.36
C CYS A 193 -10.99 -5.92 6.67
N PHE A 194 -12.06 -6.46 7.24
CA PHE A 194 -13.40 -6.38 6.65
C PHE A 194 -13.95 -4.96 6.67
N GLU A 195 -13.72 -4.21 7.75
CA GLU A 195 -14.16 -2.82 7.88
C GLU A 195 -13.38 -1.87 6.96
N GLY A 196 -12.11 -2.16 6.68
CA GLY A 196 -11.21 -1.28 5.96
C GLY A 196 -11.11 -1.52 4.45
N LEU A 197 -11.51 -2.70 3.95
CA LEU A 197 -11.25 -3.12 2.56
C LEU A 197 -11.89 -2.19 1.52
N LEU A 198 -13.00 -1.51 1.86
CA LEU A 198 -13.65 -0.52 0.97
C LEU A 198 -12.84 0.77 0.82
N GLY A 199 -11.97 1.09 1.77
CA GLY A 199 -11.18 2.33 1.77
C GLY A 199 -9.74 2.14 1.30
N THR A 200 -9.13 1.00 1.56
CA THR A 200 -7.73 0.75 1.23
C THR A 200 -7.38 -0.74 1.23
N PRO A 201 -6.46 -1.19 0.35
CA PRO A 201 -5.86 -2.51 0.44
C PRO A 201 -4.57 -2.51 1.28
N LEU A 202 -4.20 -1.43 1.99
CA LEU A 202 -2.93 -1.39 2.73
C LEU A 202 -3.10 -1.88 4.17
N GLY A 203 -2.34 -2.90 4.57
CA GLY A 203 -2.38 -3.50 5.90
C GLY A 203 -1.03 -3.35 6.62
N TYR A 204 -1.03 -2.79 7.83
CA TYR A 204 0.18 -2.55 8.60
C TYR A 204 0.75 -3.83 9.21
N ALA A 205 2.06 -4.04 9.07
CA ALA A 205 2.77 -5.20 9.60
C ALA A 205 3.06 -5.12 11.11
N SER A 206 3.33 -3.90 11.62
CA SER A 206 3.78 -3.67 12.99
C SER A 206 4.98 -4.56 13.37
N ALA A 207 4.98 -5.15 14.57
CA ALA A 207 6.09 -5.93 15.09
C ALA A 207 6.20 -7.36 14.54
N ARG A 208 5.23 -7.85 13.75
CA ARG A 208 5.27 -9.20 13.19
C ARG A 208 6.24 -9.29 12.02
N THR A 209 7.23 -10.16 12.16
CA THR A 209 8.32 -10.33 11.19
C THR A 209 8.30 -11.70 10.48
N ASP A 210 7.29 -12.54 10.71
CA ASP A 210 7.13 -13.80 9.99
C ASP A 210 6.55 -13.59 8.59
N PHE A 211 6.90 -14.43 7.63
CA PHE A 211 6.30 -14.39 6.28
C PHE A 211 4.80 -14.75 6.30
N GLY A 212 4.36 -15.51 7.30
CA GLY A 212 2.95 -15.80 7.54
C GLY A 212 2.07 -14.55 7.69
N ASN A 213 2.65 -13.41 8.09
CA ASN A 213 1.92 -12.14 8.13
C ASN A 213 1.59 -11.60 6.73
N VAL A 214 2.47 -11.83 5.74
CA VAL A 214 2.21 -11.49 4.33
C VAL A 214 1.08 -12.35 3.79
N THR A 215 1.16 -13.67 3.96
CA THR A 215 0.13 -14.59 3.46
C THR A 215 -1.22 -14.34 4.15
N ARG A 216 -1.22 -14.05 5.46
CA ARG A 216 -2.42 -13.60 6.19
C ARG A 216 -3.02 -12.33 5.59
N ALA A 217 -2.23 -11.29 5.37
CA ALA A 217 -2.73 -10.04 4.78
C ALA A 217 -3.35 -10.28 3.40
N LEU A 218 -2.68 -11.06 2.55
CA LEU A 218 -3.17 -11.42 1.22
C LEU A 218 -4.50 -12.20 1.27
N ARG A 219 -4.69 -13.10 2.26
CA ARG A 219 -5.98 -13.78 2.48
C ARG A 219 -7.11 -12.80 2.75
N PHE A 220 -6.84 -11.64 3.32
CA PHE A 220 -7.86 -10.61 3.52
C PHE A 220 -7.97 -9.59 2.38
N GLY A 221 -7.21 -9.76 1.28
CA GLY A 221 -7.19 -8.80 0.17
C GLY A 221 -6.32 -7.58 0.45
N PHE A 222 -5.36 -7.67 1.38
CA PHE A 222 -4.46 -6.59 1.76
C PHE A 222 -3.02 -6.82 1.29
N LEU A 223 -2.35 -5.73 0.92
CA LEU A 223 -0.92 -5.62 0.72
C LEU A 223 -0.27 -5.18 2.04
N LEU A 224 0.67 -5.98 2.51
CA LEU A 224 1.39 -5.71 3.74
C LEU A 224 2.35 -4.52 3.54
N VAL A 225 2.33 -3.55 4.46
CA VAL A 225 3.19 -2.37 4.50
C VAL A 225 3.76 -2.13 5.90
N GLY A 226 4.76 -1.26 6.01
CA GLY A 226 5.36 -0.89 7.30
C GLY A 226 6.24 -2.00 7.88
N THR A 227 6.95 -2.72 7.02
CA THR A 227 7.99 -3.68 7.42
C THR A 227 9.24 -2.94 7.93
N ARG A 228 10.08 -3.66 8.68
CA ARG A 228 11.35 -3.14 9.18
C ARG A 228 12.40 -3.13 8.07
N TYR A 229 13.39 -2.25 8.20
CA TYR A 229 14.53 -2.21 7.27
C TYR A 229 15.32 -3.53 7.20
N ASP A 230 15.35 -4.29 8.30
CA ASP A 230 16.02 -5.59 8.41
C ASP A 230 15.08 -6.79 8.14
N TYR A 231 13.93 -6.56 7.51
CA TYR A 231 12.96 -7.62 7.22
C TYR A 231 13.55 -8.69 6.28
N THR A 232 13.65 -9.92 6.78
CA THR A 232 14.35 -11.02 6.11
C THR A 232 13.54 -11.68 4.98
N HIS A 233 12.27 -11.33 4.84
CA HIS A 233 11.32 -11.87 3.87
C HIS A 233 10.85 -10.79 2.89
N GLU A 234 11.79 -9.94 2.47
CA GLU A 234 11.50 -8.72 1.73
C GLU A 234 10.83 -8.98 0.37
N ILE A 235 9.50 -8.82 0.36
CA ILE A 235 8.63 -8.97 -0.81
C ILE A 235 8.06 -7.62 -1.28
N SER A 236 8.13 -6.56 -0.50
CA SER A 236 7.40 -5.30 -0.72
C SER A 236 7.68 -4.68 -2.09
N ARG A 237 8.91 -4.76 -2.59
CA ARG A 237 9.27 -4.27 -3.94
C ARG A 237 8.51 -4.97 -5.08
N TYR A 238 8.03 -6.19 -4.83
CA TYR A 238 7.22 -6.96 -5.76
C TYR A 238 5.72 -6.78 -5.52
N LEU A 239 5.32 -6.16 -4.40
CA LEU A 239 3.94 -5.78 -4.17
C LEU A 239 3.60 -4.42 -4.79
N PHE A 240 4.59 -3.53 -5.01
CA PHE A 240 4.38 -2.16 -5.51
C PHE A 240 5.21 -1.79 -6.75
N PRO A 241 4.67 -1.02 -7.72
CA PRO A 241 3.36 -0.35 -7.69
C PRO A 241 2.19 -1.32 -7.88
N PHE A 242 1.03 -0.94 -7.34
CA PHE A 242 -0.22 -1.68 -7.47
C PHE A 242 -1.41 -0.74 -7.49
N THR A 243 -2.05 -0.64 -8.64
CA THR A 243 -3.33 0.06 -8.82
C THR A 243 -4.45 -0.97 -8.81
N PRO A 244 -5.27 -1.06 -7.75
CA PRO A 244 -6.28 -2.11 -7.63
C PRO A 244 -7.31 -2.12 -8.76
N ILE A 245 -7.65 -3.31 -9.25
CA ILE A 245 -8.77 -3.61 -10.14
C ILE A 245 -9.74 -4.56 -9.42
N GLU A 246 -9.21 -5.64 -8.83
CA GLU A 246 -10.00 -6.59 -8.04
C GLU A 246 -9.23 -7.00 -6.77
N LEU A 247 -9.95 -7.14 -5.66
CA LEU A 247 -9.42 -7.60 -4.38
C LEU A 247 -10.26 -8.78 -3.90
N HIS A 248 -9.63 -9.94 -3.77
CA HIS A 248 -10.26 -11.18 -3.33
C HIS A 248 -9.44 -11.85 -2.23
N HIS A 249 -10.03 -12.85 -1.57
CA HIS A 249 -9.34 -13.64 -0.58
C HIS A 249 -8.16 -14.39 -1.20
N GLY A 250 -6.92 -13.91 -0.99
CA GLY A 250 -5.69 -14.52 -1.52
C GLY A 250 -5.46 -14.31 -3.02
N TYR A 251 -6.18 -13.38 -3.67
CA TYR A 251 -5.97 -13.01 -5.06
C TYR A 251 -6.24 -11.51 -5.25
N LEU A 252 -5.23 -10.78 -5.70
CA LEU A 252 -5.30 -9.35 -5.95
C LEU A 252 -4.88 -9.08 -7.38
N LEU A 253 -5.76 -8.43 -8.16
CA LEU A 253 -5.50 -8.00 -9.53
C LEU A 253 -5.29 -6.50 -9.53
N GLY A 254 -4.09 -6.07 -9.92
CA GLY A 254 -3.76 -4.68 -10.18
C GLY A 254 -3.47 -4.43 -11.65
N LYS A 255 -3.32 -3.16 -12.04
CA LYS A 255 -2.92 -2.81 -13.41
C LYS A 255 -1.53 -3.31 -13.77
N GLU A 256 -0.63 -3.37 -12.78
CA GLU A 256 0.79 -3.64 -12.94
C GLU A 256 1.16 -5.08 -12.57
N ARG A 257 0.38 -5.73 -11.71
CA ARG A 257 0.70 -7.07 -11.21
C ARG A 257 -0.52 -7.83 -10.69
N ILE A 258 -0.41 -9.15 -10.71
CA ILE A 258 -1.32 -10.08 -10.02
C ILE A 258 -0.55 -10.70 -8.87
N ILE A 259 -1.15 -10.73 -7.68
CA ILE A 259 -0.55 -11.31 -6.47
C ILE A 259 -1.51 -12.37 -5.94
N THR A 260 -1.05 -13.59 -5.71
CA THR A 260 -1.97 -14.65 -5.28
C THR A 260 -1.31 -15.79 -4.50
N LEU A 261 -2.14 -16.45 -3.70
CA LEU A 261 -1.87 -17.65 -2.92
C LEU A 261 -2.51 -18.89 -3.53
N HIS A 262 -3.31 -18.75 -4.59
CA HIS A 262 -4.17 -19.82 -5.10
C HIS A 262 -3.68 -20.36 -6.44
N PRO A 263 -3.90 -21.65 -6.72
CA PRO A 263 -3.72 -22.18 -8.05
C PRO A 263 -4.77 -21.62 -9.02
N GLY A 264 -4.36 -21.44 -10.26
CA GLY A 264 -5.26 -20.90 -11.28
C GLY A 264 -4.54 -20.47 -12.55
N ALA A 265 -5.32 -20.03 -13.53
CA ALA A 265 -4.81 -19.48 -14.79
C ALA A 265 -5.05 -17.97 -14.81
N TYR A 266 -4.01 -17.19 -14.56
CA TYR A 266 -4.09 -15.76 -14.31
C TYR A 266 -3.57 -14.92 -15.48
N GLY A 267 -4.11 -13.72 -15.64
CA GLY A 267 -3.61 -12.70 -16.56
C GLY A 267 -4.59 -11.53 -16.66
N TRP A 268 -4.36 -10.59 -17.56
CA TRP A 268 -5.27 -9.46 -17.78
C TRP A 268 -6.33 -9.83 -18.83
N PRO A 269 -7.64 -9.63 -18.55
CA PRO A 269 -8.72 -9.98 -19.47
C PRO A 269 -8.53 -9.39 -20.87
N GLY A 270 -8.53 -10.24 -21.90
CA GLY A 270 -8.41 -9.82 -23.30
C GLY A 270 -7.01 -9.36 -23.72
N GLU A 271 -6.01 -9.46 -22.85
CA GLU A 271 -4.65 -8.99 -23.12
C GLU A 271 -3.68 -10.12 -23.43
N ARG A 272 -2.63 -9.81 -24.19
CA ARG A 272 -1.53 -10.73 -24.53
C ARG A 272 -0.19 -10.30 -23.95
N CYS A 273 -0.21 -9.50 -22.88
CA CYS A 273 1.00 -9.12 -22.18
C CYS A 273 1.64 -10.35 -21.53
N LEU A 274 2.96 -10.45 -21.65
CA LEU A 274 3.74 -11.43 -20.93
C LEU A 274 3.93 -10.99 -19.48
N VAL A 275 4.34 -11.94 -18.64
CA VAL A 275 4.63 -11.69 -17.23
C VAL A 275 6.02 -12.16 -16.87
N GLN A 276 6.59 -11.53 -15.85
CA GLN A 276 7.70 -12.10 -15.11
C GLN A 276 7.17 -12.70 -13.80
N VAL A 277 7.45 -13.98 -13.59
CA VAL A 277 7.03 -14.73 -12.40
C VAL A 277 7.99 -14.44 -11.25
N ARG A 278 7.44 -14.11 -10.08
CA ARG A 278 8.17 -14.08 -8.79
C ARG A 278 7.48 -15.05 -7.85
N HIS A 279 8.15 -16.15 -7.55
CA HIS A 279 7.65 -17.14 -6.62
C HIS A 279 8.38 -17.02 -5.29
N PHE A 280 7.63 -16.97 -4.19
CA PHE A 280 8.14 -16.98 -2.83
C PHE A 280 7.70 -18.27 -2.15
N ASN A 281 8.67 -19.02 -1.63
CA ASN A 281 8.38 -20.21 -0.84
C ASN A 281 7.76 -19.84 0.53
N ARG A 282 7.40 -20.87 1.32
CA ARG A 282 6.86 -20.70 2.68
C ARG A 282 7.74 -19.89 3.65
N ASP A 283 9.04 -19.86 3.40
CA ASP A 283 10.01 -19.08 4.18
C ASP A 283 10.18 -17.66 3.62
N GLY A 284 9.30 -17.21 2.73
CA GLY A 284 9.35 -15.88 2.11
C GLY A 284 10.59 -15.63 1.26
N LYS A 285 11.25 -16.68 0.76
CA LYS A 285 12.42 -16.57 -0.10
C LYS A 285 12.01 -16.68 -1.56
N LEU A 286 12.51 -15.75 -2.37
CA LEU A 286 12.37 -15.81 -3.81
C LEU A 286 13.07 -17.07 -4.35
N THR A 287 12.40 -17.80 -5.22
CA THR A 287 12.95 -19.01 -5.87
C THR A 287 12.99 -18.84 -7.39
N ASP A 288 13.65 -19.79 -8.07
CA ASP A 288 13.65 -19.90 -9.53
C ASP A 288 12.44 -20.67 -10.09
N THR A 289 11.41 -20.92 -9.26
CA THR A 289 10.18 -21.56 -9.71
C THR A 289 9.53 -20.71 -10.78
N ASP A 290 9.28 -21.31 -11.93
CA ASP A 290 8.71 -20.66 -13.10
C ASP A 290 7.38 -21.32 -13.48
N TYR A 291 6.49 -20.52 -14.06
CA TYR A 291 5.19 -20.97 -14.55
C TYR A 291 5.02 -20.51 -16.00
N PRO A 292 4.81 -21.42 -16.96
CA PRO A 292 4.66 -21.05 -18.35
C PRO A 292 3.39 -20.23 -18.58
N THR A 293 3.51 -19.23 -19.45
CA THR A 293 2.40 -18.41 -19.94
C THR A 293 1.95 -18.94 -21.29
N THR A 294 0.71 -19.43 -21.35
CA THR A 294 0.06 -19.75 -22.62
C THR A 294 -0.50 -18.48 -23.24
N VAL A 295 -0.13 -18.20 -24.49
CA VAL A 295 -0.58 -17.05 -25.26
C VAL A 295 -1.44 -17.53 -26.43
N ALA A 296 -2.74 -17.22 -26.39
CA ALA A 296 -3.70 -17.56 -27.44
C ALA A 296 -4.55 -16.34 -27.81
N LYS A 297 -5.87 -16.35 -27.52
CA LYS A 297 -6.68 -15.12 -27.61
C LYS A 297 -6.19 -14.07 -26.61
N GLU A 298 -5.85 -14.53 -25.42
CA GLU A 298 -5.24 -13.79 -24.32
C GLU A 298 -4.05 -14.59 -23.75
N ALA A 299 -3.25 -13.95 -22.90
CA ALA A 299 -2.16 -14.56 -22.16
C ALA A 299 -2.64 -15.01 -20.77
N ARG A 300 -2.37 -16.27 -20.42
CA ARG A 300 -2.68 -16.87 -19.13
C ARG A 300 -1.49 -17.67 -18.60
N THR A 301 -1.10 -17.39 -17.36
CA THR A 301 -0.05 -18.12 -16.64
C THR A 301 -0.72 -19.07 -15.67
N ALA A 302 -0.55 -20.38 -15.91
CA ALA A 302 -1.09 -21.41 -15.03
C ALA A 302 -0.13 -21.63 -13.87
N ILE A 303 -0.54 -21.23 -12.67
CA ILE A 303 0.28 -21.32 -11.46
C ILE A 303 -0.28 -22.35 -10.50
N GLN A 304 0.61 -22.92 -9.70
CA GLN A 304 0.27 -23.89 -8.66
C GLN A 304 1.19 -23.63 -7.45
N PRO A 305 0.93 -22.56 -6.66
CA PRO A 305 1.64 -22.33 -5.41
C PRO A 305 1.32 -23.45 -4.41
N GLY A 306 2.31 -23.81 -3.59
CA GLY A 306 2.11 -24.62 -2.40
C GLY A 306 1.45 -23.84 -1.27
N GLU A 307 1.17 -24.54 -0.18
CA GLU A 307 0.64 -23.91 1.04
C GLU A 307 1.65 -22.88 1.60
N GLU A 308 1.13 -21.69 1.92
CA GLU A 308 1.90 -20.51 2.38
C GLU A 308 2.93 -19.97 1.38
N GLU A 309 2.85 -20.34 0.11
CA GLU A 309 3.63 -19.75 -0.97
C GLU A 309 2.89 -18.57 -1.60
N VAL A 310 3.65 -17.62 -2.15
CA VAL A 310 3.11 -16.43 -2.82
C VAL A 310 3.66 -16.36 -4.23
N VAL A 311 2.78 -16.13 -5.20
CA VAL A 311 3.19 -15.83 -6.57
C VAL A 311 2.79 -14.41 -6.92
N VAL A 312 3.75 -13.66 -7.46
CA VAL A 312 3.52 -12.36 -8.10
C VAL A 312 3.79 -12.52 -9.60
N LEU A 313 2.81 -12.15 -10.42
CA LEU A 313 2.96 -12.01 -11.86
C LEU A 313 3.14 -10.52 -12.18
N GLU A 314 4.35 -10.12 -12.54
CA GLU A 314 4.66 -8.75 -12.94
C GLU A 314 4.28 -8.55 -14.40
N ARG A 315 3.37 -7.61 -14.69
CA ARG A 315 2.98 -7.30 -16.06
C ARG A 315 4.15 -6.65 -16.79
N LEU A 316 4.46 -7.16 -17.98
CA LEU A 316 5.50 -6.59 -18.82
C LEU A 316 4.92 -5.77 -19.97
N PRO A 317 5.62 -4.72 -20.44
CA PRO A 317 5.31 -4.02 -21.69
C PRO A 317 5.78 -4.85 -22.90
N VAL A 318 5.56 -6.16 -22.85
CA VAL A 318 5.98 -7.14 -23.85
C VAL A 318 4.77 -7.97 -24.22
N THR A 319 4.46 -8.06 -25.51
CA THR A 319 3.37 -8.91 -26.02
C THR A 319 3.90 -9.93 -27.01
N LEU A 320 3.21 -11.07 -27.09
CA LEU A 320 3.49 -12.09 -28.08
C LEU A 320 2.25 -12.35 -28.93
N ASP A 321 2.42 -12.35 -30.25
CA ASP A 321 1.35 -12.61 -31.21
C ASP A 321 1.69 -13.86 -32.05
N PRO A 322 1.13 -15.02 -31.68
CA PRO A 322 1.30 -16.27 -32.43
C PRO A 322 0.70 -16.15 -33.84
N ARG A 323 1.37 -16.70 -34.87
CA ARG A 323 0.89 -16.69 -36.28
C ARG A 323 -0.24 -17.72 -36.54
N GLY A 324 -1.02 -18.04 -35.52
CA GLY A 324 -2.08 -19.05 -35.54
C GLY A 324 -1.87 -20.14 -34.50
N GLY A 325 -2.96 -20.61 -33.88
CA GLY A 325 -2.90 -21.48 -32.70
C GLY A 325 -2.57 -20.67 -31.44
N GLY A 326 -1.69 -21.22 -30.60
CA GLY A 326 -1.14 -20.55 -29.42
C GLY A 326 0.38 -20.70 -29.36
N ALA A 327 0.99 -20.00 -28.41
CA ALA A 327 2.39 -20.15 -28.05
C ALA A 327 2.51 -20.32 -26.54
N GLU A 328 3.63 -20.85 -26.08
CA GLU A 328 3.98 -20.91 -24.67
C GLU A 328 5.27 -20.11 -24.44
N VAL A 329 5.30 -19.34 -23.36
CA VAL A 329 6.47 -18.56 -22.94
C VAL A 329 6.84 -18.91 -21.51
N SER A 330 8.11 -19.18 -21.26
CA SER A 330 8.64 -19.49 -19.93
C SER A 330 9.98 -18.80 -19.71
N GLN A 331 10.51 -18.89 -18.49
CA GLN A 331 11.83 -18.39 -18.10
C GLN A 331 12.02 -16.89 -18.40
N VAL A 332 10.96 -16.11 -18.20
CA VAL A 332 10.96 -14.68 -18.54
C VAL A 332 11.78 -13.90 -17.51
N ARG A 333 12.84 -13.25 -17.98
CA ARG A 333 13.67 -12.31 -17.23
C ARG A 333 13.65 -10.96 -17.95
N TYR A 334 13.14 -9.94 -17.29
CA TYR A 334 13.06 -8.57 -17.81
C TYR A 334 13.69 -7.60 -16.81
N SER A 335 14.68 -6.84 -17.25
CA SER A 335 15.42 -5.87 -16.44
C SER A 335 15.83 -4.68 -17.30
N ALA A 336 16.53 -3.71 -16.70
CA ALA A 336 17.16 -2.64 -17.45
C ALA A 336 18.20 -3.13 -18.48
N GLU A 337 18.76 -4.33 -18.29
CA GLU A 337 19.76 -4.91 -19.21
C GLU A 337 19.13 -5.53 -20.46
N GLY A 338 17.85 -5.90 -20.41
CA GLY A 338 17.17 -6.52 -21.53
C GLY A 338 16.04 -7.47 -21.17
N LEU A 339 15.74 -8.34 -22.13
CA LEU A 339 14.75 -9.40 -22.05
C LEU A 339 15.41 -10.74 -22.39
N ALA A 340 15.21 -11.75 -21.56
CA ALA A 340 15.50 -13.15 -21.87
C ALA A 340 14.23 -13.98 -21.59
N LEU A 341 13.90 -14.91 -22.49
CA LEU A 341 12.77 -15.81 -22.33
C LEU A 341 12.93 -17.06 -23.20
N SER A 342 12.12 -18.09 -22.98
CA SER A 342 11.97 -19.25 -23.85
C SER A 342 10.60 -19.21 -24.53
N VAL A 343 10.53 -19.41 -25.85
CA VAL A 343 9.27 -19.46 -26.60
C VAL A 343 9.10 -20.78 -27.32
N THR A 344 7.96 -21.42 -27.11
CA THR A 344 7.45 -22.50 -27.96
C THR A 344 6.34 -21.95 -28.85
N ALA A 345 6.59 -21.81 -30.15
CA ALA A 345 5.62 -21.28 -31.11
C ALA A 345 5.54 -22.19 -32.35
N PRO A 346 4.60 -23.16 -32.40
CA PRO A 346 4.55 -24.17 -33.46
C PRO A 346 4.39 -23.60 -34.88
N ARG A 347 3.80 -22.39 -35.01
CA ARG A 347 3.62 -21.69 -36.30
C ARG A 347 4.43 -20.39 -36.38
N GLY A 348 5.30 -20.15 -35.40
CA GLY A 348 6.02 -18.90 -35.21
C GLY A 348 5.16 -17.83 -34.55
N ALA A 349 5.82 -16.76 -34.13
CA ALA A 349 5.18 -15.67 -33.40
C ALA A 349 5.89 -14.34 -33.65
N THR A 350 5.23 -13.25 -33.27
CA THR A 350 5.81 -11.90 -33.28
C THR A 350 5.86 -11.39 -31.85
N LEU A 351 7.06 -11.16 -31.34
CA LEU A 351 7.30 -10.55 -30.04
C LEU A 351 7.41 -9.04 -30.23
N ARG A 352 6.68 -8.27 -29.42
CA ARG A 352 6.70 -6.80 -29.42
C ARG A 352 7.10 -6.31 -28.05
N ILE A 353 8.10 -5.44 -28.00
CA ILE A 353 8.66 -4.92 -26.75
C ILE A 353 8.54 -3.40 -26.81
N ALA A 354 7.77 -2.83 -25.90
CA ALA A 354 7.69 -1.39 -25.67
C ALA A 354 8.56 -0.99 -24.46
N THR A 355 8.74 0.31 -24.27
CA THR A 355 9.51 0.86 -23.15
C THR A 355 8.89 0.50 -21.80
N GLY A 356 9.73 0.00 -20.90
CA GLY A 356 9.46 -0.17 -19.47
C GLY A 356 10.77 -0.05 -18.70
N ALA A 357 11.05 -1.01 -17.82
CA ALA A 357 12.37 -1.10 -17.16
C ALA A 357 13.50 -1.27 -18.19
N PHE A 358 13.26 -2.03 -19.27
CA PHE A 358 14.11 -2.06 -20.44
C PHE A 358 13.71 -0.93 -21.40
N GLU A 359 14.61 0.03 -21.59
CA GLU A 359 14.30 1.23 -22.37
C GLU A 359 14.41 1.00 -23.89
N ILE A 360 13.32 1.24 -24.62
CA ILE A 360 13.27 1.17 -26.09
C ILE A 360 13.27 2.58 -26.68
N ARG A 361 14.42 3.00 -27.24
CA ARG A 361 14.61 4.35 -27.80
C ARG A 361 14.51 4.34 -29.33
N PRO A 362 13.75 5.27 -29.95
CA PRO A 362 13.76 5.45 -31.40
C PRO A 362 15.18 5.63 -31.96
N GLY A 363 15.51 4.91 -33.04
CA GLY A 363 16.83 4.97 -33.68
C GLY A 363 17.96 4.22 -32.96
N ALA A 364 17.75 3.74 -31.73
CA ALA A 364 18.71 2.89 -31.05
C ALA A 364 18.74 1.47 -31.66
N ARG A 365 19.87 0.78 -31.47
CA ARG A 365 20.10 -0.57 -32.00
C ARG A 365 20.09 -1.58 -30.87
N TYR A 366 19.44 -2.72 -31.11
CA TYR A 366 19.29 -3.80 -30.14
C TYR A 366 19.81 -5.10 -30.72
N SER A 367 20.55 -5.85 -29.90
CA SER A 367 21.03 -7.19 -30.22
C SER A 367 19.93 -8.20 -29.91
N VAL A 368 19.56 -9.03 -30.88
CA VAL A 368 18.55 -10.07 -30.75
C VAL A 368 19.16 -11.42 -31.10
N ARG A 369 19.11 -12.38 -30.19
CA ARG A 369 19.53 -13.77 -30.41
C ARG A 369 18.34 -14.70 -30.27
N ILE A 370 18.20 -15.65 -31.19
CA ILE A 370 17.14 -16.65 -31.20
C ILE A 370 17.79 -18.03 -31.35
N GLY A 371 17.68 -18.88 -30.34
CA GLY A 371 18.34 -20.17 -30.30
C GLY A 371 19.86 -20.04 -30.40
N SER A 372 20.47 -20.90 -31.21
CA SER A 372 21.90 -20.88 -31.52
C SER A 372 22.28 -19.93 -32.68
N GLN A 373 21.32 -19.18 -33.23
CA GLN A 373 21.60 -18.29 -34.36
C GLN A 373 22.49 -17.11 -33.93
N PRO A 374 23.35 -16.58 -34.83
CA PRO A 374 24.08 -15.35 -34.57
C PRO A 374 23.14 -14.22 -34.17
N ALA A 375 23.59 -13.38 -33.23
CA ALA A 375 22.82 -12.21 -32.84
C ALA A 375 22.67 -11.28 -34.06
N ARG A 376 21.44 -10.79 -34.27
CA ARG A 376 21.13 -9.80 -35.30
C ARG A 376 20.81 -8.46 -34.65
N THR A 377 21.10 -7.38 -35.37
CA THR A 377 20.71 -6.04 -34.92
C THR A 377 19.31 -5.71 -35.41
N VAL A 378 18.45 -5.22 -34.51
CA VAL A 378 17.10 -4.74 -34.80
C VAL A 378 16.97 -3.30 -34.31
N THR A 379 16.25 -2.48 -35.06
CA THR A 379 15.95 -1.08 -34.70
C THR A 379 14.45 -0.99 -34.43
N PRO A 380 14.01 -0.31 -33.36
CA PRO A 380 12.59 -0.18 -33.06
C PRO A 380 11.91 0.78 -34.02
N GLU A 381 10.64 0.50 -34.31
CA GLU A 381 9.77 1.37 -35.10
C GLU A 381 8.69 1.94 -34.18
N LYS A 382 8.50 3.26 -34.19
CA LYS A 382 7.52 3.96 -33.35
C LYS A 382 7.62 3.58 -31.85
N GLY A 383 8.83 3.39 -31.35
CA GLY A 383 9.09 3.03 -29.95
C GLY A 383 8.81 1.55 -29.61
N ILE A 384 8.58 0.70 -30.61
CA ILE A 384 8.34 -0.74 -30.41
C ILE A 384 9.43 -1.54 -31.12
N LEU A 385 10.13 -2.39 -30.36
CA LEU A 385 11.04 -3.37 -30.92
C LEU A 385 10.27 -4.63 -31.31
N THR A 386 10.31 -5.00 -32.58
CA THR A 386 9.59 -6.17 -33.12
C THR A 386 10.57 -7.29 -33.44
N VAL A 387 10.34 -8.48 -32.88
CA VAL A 387 11.16 -9.68 -33.11
C VAL A 387 10.28 -10.80 -33.67
N VAL A 388 10.62 -11.25 -34.88
CA VAL A 388 9.98 -12.42 -35.49
C VAL A 388 10.63 -13.69 -34.97
N ILE A 389 9.82 -14.55 -34.34
CA ILE A 389 10.21 -15.86 -33.82
C ILE A 389 9.79 -16.93 -34.83
N PRO A 390 10.72 -17.78 -35.30
CA PRO A 390 10.42 -18.83 -36.26
C PRO A 390 9.50 -19.89 -35.66
N ALA A 391 8.86 -20.68 -36.53
CA ALA A 391 8.11 -21.84 -36.11
C ALA A 391 9.06 -22.89 -35.52
N GLY A 392 8.71 -23.48 -34.38
CA GLY A 392 9.52 -24.55 -33.79
C GLY A 392 9.21 -24.86 -32.34
N ALA A 393 10.07 -25.72 -31.80
CA ALA A 393 10.11 -26.07 -30.38
C ALA A 393 10.59 -24.90 -29.52
N ALA A 394 10.64 -25.12 -28.20
CA ALA A 394 11.15 -24.18 -27.22
C ALA A 394 12.51 -23.60 -27.65
N THR A 395 12.53 -22.30 -27.89
CA THR A 395 13.70 -21.59 -28.40
C THR A 395 14.01 -20.41 -27.47
N PRO A 396 15.24 -20.30 -26.92
CA PRO A 396 15.62 -19.16 -26.12
C PRO A 396 15.69 -17.90 -27.00
N VAL A 397 15.17 -16.79 -26.50
CA VAL A 397 15.23 -15.47 -27.13
C VAL A 397 15.85 -14.51 -26.13
N THR A 398 16.91 -13.83 -26.54
CA THR A 398 17.49 -12.74 -25.76
C THR A 398 17.52 -11.44 -26.57
N VAL A 399 17.24 -10.35 -25.90
CA VAL A 399 17.23 -8.99 -26.43
C VAL A 399 17.97 -8.09 -25.45
N SER A 400 18.97 -7.36 -25.93
CA SER A 400 19.75 -6.41 -25.14
C SER A 400 20.16 -5.19 -25.99
N PRO A 401 20.64 -4.09 -25.39
CA PRO A 401 21.24 -3.00 -26.16
C PRO A 401 22.40 -3.51 -27.02
N ALA A 402 22.55 -3.02 -28.25
CA ALA A 402 23.66 -3.43 -29.10
C ALA A 402 25.00 -3.02 -28.48
N GLY A 403 25.93 -3.97 -28.35
CA GLY A 403 27.24 -3.76 -27.71
C GLY A 403 27.29 -4.04 -26.21
N ALA A 404 26.15 -4.36 -25.57
CA ALA A 404 26.13 -4.84 -24.19
C ALA A 404 26.58 -6.32 -24.11
N PRO A 405 27.22 -6.76 -23.00
CA PRO A 405 27.43 -8.17 -22.72
C PRO A 405 26.09 -8.92 -22.72
N VAL A 406 26.09 -10.16 -23.19
CA VAL A 406 24.87 -11.00 -23.16
C VAL A 406 24.56 -11.33 -21.69
N PRO A 407 23.35 -11.06 -21.17
CA PRO A 407 22.97 -11.51 -19.83
C PRO A 407 23.02 -13.03 -19.74
N GLY A 408 23.63 -13.54 -18.67
CA GLY A 408 23.78 -14.98 -18.39
C GLY A 408 22.52 -15.66 -17.90
#